data_AF-A0A1A1YK76-F1
#
_entry.id   AF-A0A1A1YK76-F1
#
_cell.length_a   1.000
_cell.length_b   1.000
_cell.length_c   1.000
_cell.angle_alpha   90.00
_cell.angle_beta   90.00
_cell.angle_gamma   90.00
#
_symmetry.space_group_name_H-M   'P 1'
#
loop_
_entity.id
_entity.type
_entity.pdbx_description
1 polymer ?
#
loop_
_entity_poly.entity_id
_entity_poly.type
_entity_poly.pdbx_seq_one_letter_code
_entity_poly.pdbx_strand_id
1 'polypeptide(L)'
;MIPAQLNTLCAAYGNVDGMSLHTTSGTDTSNMLGSKESLVAWSSPANGVMSSTATFDAVSGLVRFVRVWDGTVFVEEFPVNAGAGVEVVAQDVTVAIQHRVTE
;
A
#
# COMPACT_ATOMS: atom_id res chain seq x y z
N MET A 1 10.45 8.40 9.09
CA MET A 1 9.07 8.29 9.60
C MET A 1 8.31 7.30 8.73
N ILE A 2 7.53 6.39 9.33
CA ILE A 2 6.76 5.31 8.68
C ILE A 2 6.05 5.75 7.37
N PRO A 3 5.37 6.92 7.32
CA PRO A 3 4.67 7.36 6.10
C PRO A 3 5.61 7.66 4.92
N ALA A 4 6.87 8.04 5.15
CA ALA A 4 7.77 8.40 4.07
C ALA A 4 8.22 7.19 3.24
N GLN A 5 8.52 6.06 3.89
CA GLN A 5 8.89 4.82 3.18
C GLN A 5 7.69 4.19 2.48
N LEU A 6 6.53 4.19 3.13
CA LEU A 6 5.29 3.75 2.51
C LEU A 6 4.89 4.66 1.35
N ASN A 7 5.05 5.99 1.47
CA ASN A 7 4.83 6.93 0.37
C ASN A 7 5.74 6.60 -0.81
N THR A 8 7.03 6.34 -0.60
CA THR A 8 7.94 5.99 -1.70
C THR A 8 7.56 4.70 -2.40
N LEU A 9 7.21 3.65 -1.65
CA LEU A 9 6.77 2.39 -2.24
C LEU A 9 5.45 2.59 -2.98
N CYS A 10 4.44 3.11 -2.29
CA CYS A 10 3.09 3.21 -2.84
C CYS A 10 2.97 4.25 -3.98
N ALA A 11 3.78 5.31 -3.98
CA ALA A 11 3.77 6.34 -5.03
C ALA A 11 4.33 5.89 -6.38
N ALA A 12 4.83 4.65 -6.50
CA ALA A 12 5.32 4.11 -7.77
C ALA A 12 4.32 3.15 -8.43
N TYR A 13 3.26 2.70 -7.74
CA TYR A 13 2.30 1.73 -8.27
C TYR A 13 1.12 2.40 -8.94
N GLY A 14 0.61 1.76 -10.01
CA GLY A 14 -0.56 2.20 -10.75
C GLY A 14 -1.46 1.07 -11.14
N ASN A 15 -2.69 1.40 -11.55
CA ASN A 15 -3.75 0.46 -11.96
C ASN A 15 -3.96 -0.68 -10.95
N VAL A 16 -4.11 -0.30 -9.68
CA VAL A 16 -4.40 -1.22 -8.58
C VAL A 16 -5.67 -0.75 -7.89
N ASP A 17 -6.47 -1.70 -7.43
CA ASP A 17 -7.75 -1.46 -6.77
C ASP A 17 -7.63 -1.50 -5.25
N GLY A 18 -6.59 -2.15 -4.73
CA GLY A 18 -6.38 -2.33 -3.30
C GLY A 18 -4.92 -2.45 -2.90
N MET A 19 -4.64 -2.11 -1.64
CA MET A 19 -3.35 -2.33 -1.00
C MET A 19 -3.54 -2.84 0.43
N SER A 20 -2.58 -3.59 0.94
CA SER A 20 -2.57 -4.03 2.34
C SER A 20 -1.18 -4.11 2.93
N LEU A 21 -1.08 -4.01 4.25
CA LEU A 21 0.18 -4.09 5.01
C LEU A 21 0.31 -5.46 5.66
N HIS A 22 1.51 -6.03 5.69
CA HIS A 22 1.72 -7.39 6.17
C HIS A 22 2.99 -7.53 7.00
N THR A 23 2.97 -8.49 7.93
CA THR A 23 4.12 -8.78 8.81
C THR A 23 5.03 -9.91 8.28
N THR A 24 4.59 -10.66 7.26
CA THR A 24 5.34 -11.77 6.66
C THR A 24 5.10 -11.80 5.15
N SER A 25 5.97 -12.44 4.38
CA SER A 25 5.79 -12.59 2.93
C SER A 25 4.66 -13.58 2.60
N GLY A 26 4.05 -13.47 1.41
CA GLY A 26 2.92 -14.30 0.98
C GLY A 26 2.06 -13.63 -0.10
N THR A 27 0.90 -14.23 -0.39
CA THR A 27 0.02 -13.83 -1.50
C THR A 27 -1.46 -13.79 -1.12
N ASP A 28 -1.78 -13.82 0.18
CA ASP A 28 -3.16 -13.80 0.70
C ASP A 28 -3.35 -12.67 1.75
N THR A 29 -4.43 -12.70 2.54
CA THR A 29 -4.69 -11.70 3.59
C THR A 29 -4.44 -12.21 5.01
N SER A 30 -3.90 -13.44 5.16
CA SER A 30 -3.82 -14.15 6.45
C SER A 30 -3.02 -13.44 7.53
N ASN A 31 -2.04 -12.62 7.12
CA ASN A 31 -1.11 -11.91 7.98
C ASN A 31 -1.16 -10.39 7.78
N MET A 32 -2.33 -9.91 7.34
CA MET A 32 -2.61 -8.50 7.15
C MET A 32 -2.60 -7.76 8.49
N LEU A 33 -2.04 -6.55 8.46
CA LEU A 33 -2.04 -5.58 9.54
C LEU A 33 -3.06 -4.50 9.19
N GLY A 34 -3.98 -4.26 10.12
CA GLY A 34 -5.13 -3.40 9.90
C GLY A 34 -6.43 -4.19 9.73
N SER A 35 -7.54 -3.47 9.72
CA SER A 35 -8.88 -4.09 9.73
C SER A 35 -9.34 -4.62 8.38
N LYS A 36 -8.78 -4.10 7.28
CA LYS A 36 -9.15 -4.43 5.90
C LYS A 36 -8.07 -3.93 4.92
N GLU A 37 -8.18 -4.38 3.67
CA GLU A 37 -7.46 -3.79 2.55
C GLU A 37 -7.87 -2.32 2.36
N SER A 38 -6.90 -1.47 2.06
CA SER A 38 -7.11 -0.10 1.62
C SER A 38 -7.53 -0.11 0.17
N LEU A 39 -8.79 0.22 -0.12
CA LEU A 39 -9.25 0.44 -1.48
C LEU A 39 -8.62 1.70 -2.07
N VAL A 40 -8.32 1.65 -3.36
CA VAL A 40 -7.67 2.73 -4.11
C VAL A 40 -8.64 3.22 -5.18
N ALA A 41 -8.94 4.52 -5.14
CA ALA A 41 -9.76 5.19 -6.14
C ALA A 41 -8.92 6.23 -6.87
N TRP A 42 -8.53 5.95 -8.12
CA TRP A 42 -7.69 6.83 -8.92
C TRP A 42 -8.44 8.06 -9.44
N SER A 43 -7.79 9.22 -9.39
CA SER A 43 -8.26 10.42 -10.07
C SER A 43 -8.14 10.29 -11.59
N SER A 44 -8.89 11.12 -12.32
CA SER A 44 -8.68 11.26 -13.77
C SER A 44 -7.26 11.76 -14.05
N PRO A 45 -6.59 11.26 -15.10
CA PRO A 45 -5.25 11.73 -15.46
C PRO A 45 -5.18 13.24 -15.64
N ALA A 46 -4.22 13.88 -14.98
CA ALA A 46 -3.87 15.29 -15.18
C ALA A 46 -2.38 15.37 -15.54
N ASN A 47 -2.06 15.94 -16.72
CA ASN A 47 -0.69 15.97 -17.25
C ASN A 47 -0.01 14.58 -17.27
N GLY A 48 -0.76 13.53 -17.60
CA GLY A 48 -0.26 12.16 -17.62
C GLY A 48 -0.02 11.54 -16.24
N VAL A 49 -0.55 12.12 -15.15
CA VAL A 49 -0.45 11.56 -13.79
C VAL A 49 -1.84 11.35 -13.20
N MET A 50 -2.09 10.14 -12.71
CA MET A 50 -3.21 9.81 -11.81
C MET A 50 -2.70 9.81 -10.37
N SER A 51 -3.57 10.17 -9.43
CA SER A 51 -3.27 10.20 -8.00
C SER A 51 -4.38 9.58 -7.18
N SER A 52 -4.03 9.03 -6.03
CA SER A 52 -4.98 8.54 -5.04
C SER A 52 -4.40 8.65 -3.64
N THR A 53 -5.16 8.18 -2.66
CA THR A 53 -4.71 8.04 -1.28
C THR A 53 -5.11 6.66 -0.79
N ALA A 54 -4.15 5.91 -0.27
CA ALA A 54 -4.39 4.66 0.42
C ALA A 54 -4.46 4.92 1.93
N THR A 55 -5.50 4.44 2.59
CA THR A 55 -5.69 4.55 4.04
C THR A 55 -5.78 3.15 4.64
N PHE A 56 -4.82 2.83 5.50
CA PHE A 56 -4.76 1.58 6.24
C PHE A 56 -5.29 1.83 7.65
N ASP A 57 -6.45 1.25 7.97
CA ASP A 57 -7.15 1.48 9.23
C ASP A 57 -6.65 0.55 10.34
N ALA A 58 -6.42 1.10 11.54
CA ALA A 58 -6.04 0.37 12.75
C ALA A 58 -4.78 -0.52 12.59
N VAL A 59 -3.74 0.01 11.95
CA VAL A 59 -2.47 -0.70 11.76
C VAL A 59 -1.73 -0.80 13.09
N SER A 60 -1.39 -2.01 13.50
CA SER A 60 -0.61 -2.27 14.70
C SER A 60 0.35 -3.44 14.49
N GLY A 61 1.62 -3.26 14.86
CA GLY A 61 2.66 -4.28 14.76
C GLY A 61 3.73 -3.97 13.71
N LEU A 62 4.59 -4.96 13.46
CA LEU A 62 5.72 -4.85 12.54
C LEU A 62 5.28 -5.01 11.08
N VAL A 63 5.19 -3.88 10.36
CA VAL A 63 4.90 -3.84 8.92
C VAL A 63 6.17 -4.16 8.14
N ARG A 64 6.21 -5.30 7.46
CA ARG A 64 7.36 -5.73 6.64
C ARG A 64 7.10 -5.71 5.15
N PHE A 65 5.85 -5.81 4.72
CA PHE A 65 5.49 -5.90 3.31
C PHE A 65 4.26 -5.06 3.00
N VAL A 66 4.23 -4.50 1.79
CA VAL A 66 3.05 -3.91 1.16
C VAL A 66 2.61 -4.85 0.06
N ARG A 67 1.35 -5.28 0.05
CA ARG A 67 0.76 -6.05 -1.03
C ARG A 67 -0.19 -5.20 -1.84
N VAL A 68 -0.30 -5.57 -3.10
CA VAL A 68 -1.06 -4.86 -4.12
C VAL A 68 -2.07 -5.82 -4.74
N TRP A 69 -3.29 -5.31 -4.94
CA TRP A 69 -4.44 -6.09 -5.35
C TRP A 69 -5.16 -5.44 -6.54
N ASP A 70 -5.71 -6.29 -7.41
CA ASP A 70 -6.66 -5.95 -8.48
C ASP A 70 -7.96 -6.71 -8.18
N GLY A 71 -8.99 -5.99 -7.72
CA GLY A 71 -10.11 -6.60 -7.00
C GLY A 71 -9.65 -7.52 -5.86
N THR A 72 -9.93 -8.82 -5.98
CA THR A 72 -9.51 -9.85 -5.01
C THR A 72 -8.25 -10.62 -5.44
N VAL A 73 -7.61 -10.21 -6.52
CA VAL A 73 -6.46 -10.92 -7.11
C VAL A 73 -5.17 -10.28 -6.61
N PHE A 74 -4.27 -11.11 -6.07
CA PHE A 74 -2.93 -10.68 -5.69
C PHE A 74 -2.11 -10.33 -6.94
N VAL A 75 -1.52 -9.14 -6.95
CA VAL A 75 -0.68 -8.66 -8.05
C VAL A 75 0.80 -8.80 -7.68
N GLU A 76 1.23 -8.13 -6.61
CA GLU A 76 2.64 -8.09 -6.22
C GLU A 76 2.82 -7.75 -4.73
N GLU A 77 4.01 -8.07 -4.19
CA GLU A 77 4.42 -7.78 -2.81
C GLU A 77 5.76 -7.04 -2.79
N PHE A 78 5.87 -6.04 -1.93
CA PHE A 78 7.07 -5.20 -1.79
C PHE A 78 7.60 -5.15 -0.37
N PRO A 79 8.92 -5.36 -0.19
CA PRO A 79 9.53 -5.30 1.13
C PRO A 79 9.65 -3.85 1.62
N VAL A 80 9.11 -3.58 2.80
CA VAL A 80 9.31 -2.34 3.53
C VAL A 80 10.67 -2.38 4.20
N ASN A 81 11.48 -1.33 3.98
CA ASN A 81 12.81 -1.21 4.57
C ASN A 81 13.69 -2.45 4.30
N ALA A 82 13.70 -2.92 3.05
CA ALA A 82 14.39 -4.15 2.62
C ALA A 82 13.98 -5.41 3.43
N GLY A 83 12.75 -5.44 3.95
CA GLY A 83 12.19 -6.57 4.71
C GLY A 83 12.47 -6.52 6.21
N ALA A 84 13.30 -5.58 6.69
CA ALA A 84 13.44 -5.32 8.12
C ALA A 84 12.11 -4.84 8.73
N GLY A 85 11.30 -4.17 7.92
CA GLY A 85 10.02 -3.60 8.31
C GLY A 85 10.15 -2.38 9.20
N VAL A 86 8.99 -1.91 9.65
CA VAL A 86 8.84 -0.79 10.56
C VAL A 86 7.70 -1.07 11.55
N GLU A 87 7.95 -0.85 12.84
CA GLU A 87 6.95 -1.02 13.89
C GLU A 87 5.94 0.13 13.84
N VAL A 88 4.65 -0.20 13.86
CA VAL A 88 3.55 0.77 13.91
C VAL A 88 2.76 0.55 15.19
N VAL A 89 2.56 1.61 15.98
CA VAL A 89 1.74 1.57 17.19
C VAL A 89 0.33 2.02 16.81
N ALA A 90 -0.61 1.07 16.81
CA ALA A 90 -2.06 1.24 16.68
C ALA A 90 -2.52 2.63 16.19
N GLN A 91 -2.50 2.84 14.87
CA GLN A 91 -2.92 4.10 14.24
C GLN A 91 -3.42 3.86 12.82
N ASP A 92 -4.14 4.84 12.29
CA ASP A 92 -4.45 4.90 10.87
C ASP A 92 -3.24 5.43 10.10
N VAL A 93 -2.94 4.82 8.95
CA VAL A 93 -1.81 5.22 8.11
C VAL A 93 -2.35 5.63 6.74
N THR A 94 -2.22 6.92 6.42
CA THR A 94 -2.64 7.48 5.13
C THR A 94 -1.41 7.78 4.27
N VAL A 95 -1.44 7.32 3.03
CA VAL A 95 -0.31 7.35 2.10
C VAL A 95 -0.79 7.91 0.76
N ALA A 96 -0.13 8.95 0.26
CA ALA A 96 -0.43 9.50 -1.06
C ALA A 96 0.25 8.64 -2.13
N ILE A 97 -0.49 8.28 -3.17
CA ILE A 97 -0.01 7.43 -4.25
C ILE A 97 -0.23 8.10 -5.61
N GLN A 98 0.65 7.81 -6.56
CA GLN A 98 0.62 8.41 -7.89
C GLN A 98 1.03 7.38 -8.92
N HIS A 99 0.50 7.53 -10.13
CA HIS A 99 0.88 6.72 -11.27
C HIS A 99 1.00 7.59 -12.50
N ARG A 100 2.08 7.43 -13.26
CA ARG A 100 2.24 8.08 -14.55
C ARG A 100 1.63 7.20 -15.63
N VAL A 101 0.55 7.67 -16.24
CA VAL A 101 -0.05 7.00 -17.40
C VAL A 101 0.88 7.23 -18.59
N THR A 102 1.40 6.16 -19.17
CA THR A 102 2.06 6.23 -20.47
C THR A 102 1.01 6.52 -21.54
N GLU A 103 1.16 7.63 -22.26
CA GLU A 103 0.38 7.97 -23.46
C GLU A 103 0.60 6.96 -24.59
#